data_AF-A0AAN5CLY0-F1
#
_entry.id   AF-A0AAN5CLY0-F1
#
_cell.length_a   1.000
_cell.length_b   1.000
_cell.length_c   1.000
_cell.angle_alpha   90.00
_cell.angle_beta   90.00
_cell.angle_gamma   90.00
#
_symmetry.space_group_name_H-M   'P 1'
#
loop_
_entity.id
_entity.type
_entity.pdbx_description
1 polymer ?
#
loop_
_entity_poly.entity_id
_entity_poly.type
_entity_poly.pdbx_seq_one_letter_code
_entity_poly.pdbx_strand_id
1 'polypeptide(L)'
;SYSSILADFHAGRRRLVLNEKDNYFNSEDIPIILGSNESIHWSSSASDSLAAVCGDLSLVGLFYETDIFAFTASSLAQSCYLSRVRLLPGESTGAVWLTHSIHEGDAYYFPISRMNPRVVMEKINWALLTVFTQD
;
A
#
# COMPACT_ATOMS: atom_id res chain seq x y z
N SER A 1 -11.74 7.57 -5.26
CA SER A 1 -11.54 7.93 -3.84
C SER A 1 -11.38 6.65 -3.03
N TYR A 2 -10.86 6.73 -1.81
CA TYR A 2 -10.78 5.57 -0.92
C TYR A 2 -12.17 4.95 -0.65
N SER A 3 -13.20 5.78 -0.44
CA SER A 3 -14.60 5.35 -0.31
C SER A 3 -15.11 4.50 -1.48
N SER A 4 -14.71 4.82 -2.72
CA SER A 4 -15.05 4.02 -3.91
C SER A 4 -14.35 2.65 -3.91
N ILE A 5 -13.08 2.63 -3.51
CA ILE A 5 -12.28 1.39 -3.43
C ILE A 5 -12.86 0.45 -2.36
N LEU A 6 -13.24 1.00 -1.19
CA LEU A 6 -13.93 0.25 -0.15
C LEU A 6 -15.24 -0.35 -0.67
N ALA A 7 -16.08 0.45 -1.34
CA ALA A 7 -17.33 -0.06 -1.91
C ALA A 7 -17.09 -1.18 -2.92
N ASP A 8 -15.99 -1.13 -3.68
CA ASP A 8 -15.59 -2.21 -4.59
C ASP A 8 -15.13 -3.47 -3.84
N PHE A 9 -14.41 -3.34 -2.73
CA PHE A 9 -14.04 -4.48 -1.87
C PHE A 9 -15.27 -5.15 -1.27
N HIS A 10 -16.18 -4.38 -0.67
CA HIS A 10 -17.42 -4.92 -0.09
C HIS A 10 -18.34 -5.56 -1.14
N ALA A 11 -18.28 -5.09 -2.38
CA ALA A 11 -19.00 -5.68 -3.51
C ALA A 11 -18.28 -6.87 -4.16
N GLY A 12 -17.08 -7.24 -3.70
CA GLY A 12 -16.25 -8.30 -4.27
C GLY A 12 -15.71 -7.99 -5.67
N ARG A 13 -15.76 -6.72 -6.11
CA ARG A 13 -15.26 -6.28 -7.43
C ARG A 13 -13.75 -6.12 -7.45
N ARG A 14 -13.16 -5.80 -6.29
CA ARG A 14 -11.72 -5.67 -6.11
C ARG A 14 -11.26 -6.52 -4.94
N ARG A 15 -9.96 -6.84 -4.92
CA ARG A 15 -9.29 -7.56 -3.82
C ARG A 15 -8.01 -6.82 -3.42
N LEU A 16 -7.69 -6.86 -2.14
CA LEU A 16 -6.47 -6.28 -1.59
C LEU A 16 -5.33 -7.31 -1.68
N VAL A 17 -4.23 -6.93 -2.31
CA VAL A 17 -3.01 -7.74 -2.35
C VAL A 17 -2.19 -7.44 -1.11
N LEU A 18 -1.86 -8.50 -0.37
CA LEU A 18 -1.05 -8.41 0.84
C LEU A 18 0.14 -9.35 0.76
N ASN A 19 1.29 -8.84 1.19
CA ASN A 19 2.49 -9.64 1.40
C ASN A 19 2.37 -10.40 2.73
N GLU A 20 2.54 -11.72 2.67
CA GLU A 20 2.46 -12.63 3.83
C GLU A 20 3.45 -12.26 4.95
N LYS A 21 4.52 -11.53 4.65
CA LYS A 21 5.57 -11.18 5.62
C LYS A 21 5.30 -9.91 6.42
N ASP A 22 4.45 -9.03 5.92
CA ASP A 22 4.34 -7.67 6.44
C ASP A 22 3.34 -7.57 7.61
N ASN A 23 2.57 -8.64 7.87
CA ASN A 23 1.61 -8.74 8.99
C ASN A 23 0.76 -7.47 9.18
N TYR A 24 0.33 -6.86 8.07
CA TYR A 24 -0.38 -5.57 8.08
C TYR A 24 -1.66 -5.59 8.90
N PHE A 25 -2.42 -6.69 8.82
CA PHE A 25 -3.73 -6.81 9.45
C PHE A 25 -3.71 -7.97 10.43
N ASN A 26 -4.32 -7.75 11.59
CA ASN A 26 -4.79 -8.86 12.41
C ASN A 26 -6.04 -9.47 11.73
N SER A 27 -6.40 -10.69 12.11
CA SER A 27 -7.56 -11.39 11.53
C SER A 27 -8.92 -10.70 11.82
N GLU A 28 -8.96 -9.74 12.75
CA GLU A 28 -10.16 -9.03 13.17
C GLU A 28 -10.41 -7.75 12.35
N ASP A 29 -9.34 -7.11 11.86
CA ASP A 29 -9.39 -5.87 11.08
C ASP A 29 -9.86 -6.10 9.64
N ILE A 30 -9.56 -7.28 9.08
CA ILE A 30 -9.87 -7.63 7.69
C ILE A 30 -11.38 -7.53 7.37
N PRO A 31 -12.29 -8.17 8.11
CA PRO A 31 -13.71 -8.06 7.83
C PRO A 31 -14.26 -6.64 8.06
N ILE A 32 -13.63 -5.85 8.95
CA ILE A 32 -14.02 -4.47 9.22
C ILE A 32 -13.71 -3.57 8.00
N ILE A 33 -12.54 -3.76 7.40
CA ILE A 33 -12.04 -2.88 6.34
C ILE A 33 -12.42 -3.39 4.94
N LEU A 34 -12.41 -4.71 4.71
CA LEU A 34 -12.59 -5.31 3.39
C LEU A 34 -13.91 -6.06 3.24
N GLY A 35 -14.70 -6.17 4.32
CA GLY A 35 -15.98 -6.87 4.35
C GLY A 35 -15.89 -8.40 4.37
N SER A 36 -14.78 -8.99 3.92
CA SER A 36 -14.55 -10.44 3.90
C SER A 36 -13.06 -10.78 3.86
N ASN A 37 -12.70 -11.94 4.41
CA ASN A 37 -11.36 -12.51 4.28
C ASN A 37 -11.06 -12.98 2.84
N GLU A 38 -12.09 -13.27 2.04
CA GLU A 38 -11.96 -13.66 0.63
C GLU A 38 -11.55 -12.48 -0.26
N SER A 39 -11.67 -11.24 0.26
CA SER A 39 -11.25 -10.02 -0.43
C SER A 39 -9.73 -9.82 -0.41
N ILE A 40 -8.94 -10.80 0.07
CA ILE A 40 -7.48 -10.74 0.11
C ILE A 40 -6.85 -11.69 -0.91
N HIS A 41 -5.86 -11.17 -1.62
CA HIS A 41 -4.92 -11.94 -2.42
C HIS A 41 -3.55 -11.94 -1.74
N TRP A 42 -3.11 -13.09 -1.24
CA TRP A 42 -1.81 -13.23 -0.58
C TRP A 42 -0.69 -13.41 -1.59
N SER A 43 0.45 -12.75 -1.35
CA SER A 43 1.66 -12.91 -2.13
C SER A 43 2.89 -13.09 -1.23
N SER A 44 3.94 -13.66 -1.80
CA SER A 44 5.18 -14.01 -1.07
C SER A 44 6.14 -12.85 -0.82
N SER A 45 5.97 -11.72 -1.53
CA SER A 45 6.83 -10.55 -1.42
C SER A 45 6.19 -9.26 -1.95
N ALA A 46 6.76 -8.11 -1.61
CA ALA A 46 6.36 -6.82 -2.17
C ALA A 46 6.54 -6.76 -3.71
N SER A 47 7.61 -7.38 -4.23
CA SER A 47 7.84 -7.52 -5.67
C SER A 47 6.71 -8.29 -6.36
N ASP A 48 6.33 -9.43 -5.78
CA ASP A 48 5.25 -10.27 -6.33
C ASP A 48 3.90 -9.54 -6.23
N SER A 49 3.69 -8.80 -5.14
CA SER A 49 2.51 -7.94 -4.95
C SER A 49 2.41 -6.88 -6.04
N LEU A 50 3.51 -6.18 -6.35
CA LEU A 50 3.56 -5.18 -7.41
C LEU A 50 3.28 -5.79 -8.79
N ALA A 51 3.89 -6.95 -9.07
CA ALA A 51 3.65 -7.68 -10.32
C ALA A 51 2.18 -8.12 -10.44
N ALA A 52 1.57 -8.59 -9.35
CA ALA A 52 0.16 -8.98 -9.33
C ALA A 52 -0.76 -7.78 -9.61
N VAL A 53 -0.55 -6.64 -8.92
CA VAL A 53 -1.35 -5.42 -9.14
C VAL A 53 -1.21 -4.92 -10.58
N CYS A 54 -0.01 -4.94 -11.15
CA CYS A 54 0.22 -4.54 -12.54
C CYS A 54 -0.37 -5.52 -13.58
N GLY A 55 -0.64 -6.77 -13.19
CA GLY A 55 -1.20 -7.79 -14.05
C GLY A 55 -2.73 -7.90 -14.01
N ASP A 56 -3.38 -7.33 -12.98
CA ASP A 56 -4.81 -7.48 -12.74
C ASP A 56 -5.41 -6.20 -12.13
N LEU A 57 -6.23 -5.51 -12.92
CA LEU A 57 -6.91 -4.27 -12.52
C LEU A 57 -7.94 -4.45 -11.40
N SER A 58 -8.33 -5.70 -11.08
CA SER A 58 -9.17 -6.00 -9.92
C SER A 58 -8.39 -6.01 -8.61
N LEU A 59 -7.06 -5.94 -8.67
CA LEU A 59 -6.19 -5.95 -7.50
C LEU A 59 -5.78 -4.54 -7.09
N VAL A 60 -5.74 -4.32 -5.78
CA VAL A 60 -5.25 -3.08 -5.16
C VAL A 60 -4.16 -3.46 -4.19
N GLY A 61 -3.03 -2.75 -4.18
CA GLY A 61 -1.91 -3.07 -3.30
C GLY A 61 -1.71 -2.03 -2.20
N LEU A 62 -1.13 -2.48 -1.09
CA LEU A 62 -0.62 -1.63 -0.01
C LEU A 62 0.92 -1.71 -0.05
N PHE A 63 1.59 -0.58 -0.28
CA PHE A 63 3.04 -0.57 -0.54
C PHE A 63 3.76 0.52 0.25
N TYR A 64 4.93 0.20 0.79
CA TYR A 64 5.83 1.22 1.34
C TYR A 64 6.40 2.11 0.24
N GLU A 65 6.77 3.35 0.57
CA GLU A 65 7.40 4.23 -0.44
C GLU A 65 8.67 3.61 -1.03
N THR A 66 9.39 2.84 -0.22
CA THR A 66 10.60 2.14 -0.64
C THR A 66 10.32 1.09 -1.69
N ASP A 67 9.19 0.37 -1.58
CA ASP A 67 8.76 -0.60 -2.58
C ASP A 67 8.41 0.11 -3.88
N ILE A 68 7.80 1.30 -3.77
CA ILE A 68 7.39 2.10 -4.92
C ILE A 68 8.60 2.77 -5.58
N PHE A 69 9.56 3.23 -4.79
CA PHE A 69 10.83 3.73 -5.31
C PHE A 69 11.56 2.62 -6.07
N ALA A 70 11.65 1.41 -5.49
CA ALA A 70 12.21 0.25 -6.17
C ALA A 70 11.43 -0.11 -7.45
N PHE A 71 10.09 -0.03 -7.42
CA PHE A 71 9.22 -0.20 -8.58
C PHE A 71 9.55 0.78 -9.69
N THR A 72 9.70 2.08 -9.39
CA THR A 72 10.02 3.10 -10.41
C THR A 72 11.35 2.87 -11.12
N ALA A 73 12.29 2.19 -10.47
CA ALA A 73 13.57 1.79 -11.04
C ALA A 73 13.52 0.43 -11.77
N SER A 74 12.41 -0.31 -11.68
CA SER A 74 12.24 -1.63 -12.27
C SER A 74 11.76 -1.57 -13.72
N SER A 75 11.91 -2.69 -14.45
CA SER A 75 11.32 -2.82 -15.79
C SER A 75 9.79 -2.82 -15.78
N LEU A 76 9.17 -3.17 -14.65
CA LEU A 76 7.71 -3.23 -14.52
C LEU A 76 7.06 -1.84 -14.69
N ALA A 77 7.75 -0.78 -14.24
CA ALA A 77 7.27 0.61 -14.39
C ALA A 77 7.24 1.10 -15.84
N GLN A 78 7.83 0.38 -16.79
CA GLN A 78 7.76 0.74 -18.21
C GLN A 78 6.40 0.37 -18.84
N SER A 79 5.70 -0.61 -18.27
CA SER A 79 4.42 -1.12 -18.78
C SER A 79 3.27 -1.02 -17.79
N CYS A 80 3.52 -0.53 -16.57
CA CYS A 80 2.53 -0.39 -15.51
C CYS A 80 2.62 0.99 -14.87
N TYR A 81 1.46 1.63 -14.68
CA TYR A 81 1.36 2.93 -14.03
C TYR A 81 0.54 2.79 -12.75
N LEU A 82 1.14 3.13 -11.62
CA LEU A 82 0.50 3.11 -10.31
C LEU A 82 0.17 4.55 -9.89
N SER A 83 -1.06 4.80 -9.47
CA SER A 83 -1.67 6.08 -9.09
C SER A 83 -2.15 6.05 -7.64
N ARG A 84 -1.88 7.08 -6.84
CA ARG A 84 -2.14 6.99 -5.39
C ARG A 84 -3.66 6.97 -5.07
N VAL A 85 -4.15 5.99 -4.29
CA VAL A 85 -5.50 6.06 -3.70
C VAL A 85 -5.49 7.10 -2.57
N ARG A 86 -6.20 8.21 -2.77
CA ARG A 86 -6.27 9.29 -1.79
C ARG A 86 -7.43 9.08 -0.83
N LEU A 87 -7.15 9.28 0.46
CA LEU A 87 -8.14 9.49 1.51
C LEU A 87 -8.39 11.00 1.62
N LEU A 88 -9.61 11.43 1.34
CA LEU A 88 -9.97 12.86 1.33
C LEU A 88 -10.11 13.39 2.78
N PRO A 89 -10.01 14.72 2.99
CA PRO A 89 -10.19 15.30 4.32
C PRO A 89 -11.54 14.89 4.94
N GLY A 90 -11.50 14.27 6.12
CA GLY A 90 -12.68 13.79 6.85
C GLY A 90 -13.13 12.36 6.51
N GLU A 91 -12.49 11.67 5.55
CA GLU A 91 -12.71 10.24 5.33
C GLU A 91 -11.93 9.41 6.37
N SER A 92 -12.43 8.21 6.70
CA SER A 92 -11.76 7.25 7.58
C SER A 92 -11.84 5.86 6.97
N THR A 93 -10.83 5.05 7.26
CA THR A 93 -10.74 3.65 6.84
C THR A 93 -11.47 2.67 7.76
N GLY A 94 -12.05 3.16 8.87
CA GLY A 94 -12.63 2.31 9.92
C GLY A 94 -11.58 1.72 10.87
N ALA A 95 -10.31 1.70 10.48
CA ALA A 95 -9.18 1.37 11.35
C ALA A 95 -8.32 2.61 11.59
N VAL A 96 -8.21 3.02 12.85
CA VAL A 96 -7.49 4.25 13.24
C VAL A 96 -6.04 4.22 12.76
N TRP A 97 -5.37 3.07 12.91
CA TRP A 97 -3.98 2.90 12.46
C TRP A 97 -3.87 3.11 10.95
N LEU A 98 -4.71 2.47 10.14
CA LEU A 98 -4.66 2.57 8.68
C LEU A 98 -5.06 3.98 8.19
N THR A 99 -6.01 4.63 8.86
CA THR A 99 -6.37 6.02 8.57
C THR A 99 -5.17 6.94 8.77
N HIS A 100 -4.45 6.78 9.88
CA HIS A 100 -3.23 7.52 10.16
C HIS A 100 -2.14 7.20 9.13
N SER A 101 -1.88 5.93 8.84
CA SER A 101 -0.86 5.52 7.86
C SER A 101 -1.13 6.05 6.45
N ILE A 102 -2.39 6.14 6.00
CA ILE A 102 -2.71 6.68 4.66
C ILE A 102 -2.55 8.20 4.59
N HIS A 103 -2.91 8.91 5.66
CA HIS A 103 -2.83 10.37 5.74
C HIS A 103 -1.41 10.87 6.00
N GLU A 104 -0.79 10.31 7.02
CA GLU A 104 0.46 10.79 7.61
C GLU A 104 1.66 9.93 7.21
N GLY A 105 1.42 8.69 6.73
CA GLY A 105 2.45 7.69 6.49
C GLY A 105 2.94 7.02 7.77
N ASP A 106 3.65 5.90 7.62
CA ASP A 106 4.28 5.19 8.73
C ASP A 106 5.79 5.46 8.81
N ALA A 107 6.31 5.53 10.03
CA ALA A 107 7.74 5.63 10.28
C ALA A 107 8.42 4.28 9.99
N TYR A 108 9.17 4.20 8.88
CA TYR A 108 9.96 3.02 8.54
C TYR A 108 11.40 3.18 9.04
N TYR A 109 11.88 2.22 9.84
CA TYR A 109 13.27 2.21 10.30
C TYR A 109 14.17 1.62 9.21
N PHE A 110 14.70 2.47 8.34
CA PHE A 110 15.81 2.08 7.46
C PHE A 110 17.10 2.02 8.29
N PRO A 111 17.88 0.91 8.28
CA PRO A 111 19.23 0.92 8.84
C PRO A 111 20.14 1.74 7.92
N ILE A 112 20.22 3.04 8.19
CA ILE A 112 21.04 3.99 7.42
C ILE A 112 22.43 4.06 8.05
N SER A 113 23.47 3.86 7.24
CA SER A 113 24.86 4.10 7.65
C SER A 113 25.01 5.52 8.21
N ARG A 114 25.73 5.67 9.33
CA ARG A 114 26.06 6.98 9.97
C ARG A 114 26.80 7.94 9.05
N MET A 115 27.30 7.46 7.91
CA MET A 115 27.98 8.27 6.90
C MET A 115 27.02 9.05 5.99
N ASN A 116 25.72 8.77 6.01
CA ASN A 116 24.77 9.50 5.17
C ASN A 116 24.49 10.90 5.74
N PRO A 117 24.46 11.94 4.90
CA PRO A 117 24.15 13.30 5.34
C PRO A 117 22.76 13.39 5.97
N ARG A 118 22.62 14.22 7.00
CA ARG A 118 21.35 14.44 7.73
C ARG A 118 20.17 14.79 6.81
N VAL A 119 20.42 15.59 5.77
CA VAL A 119 19.38 15.99 4.79
C VAL A 119 18.84 14.80 3.99
N VAL A 120 19.63 13.74 3.83
CA VAL A 120 19.22 12.49 3.18
C VAL A 120 18.40 11.64 4.14
N MET A 121 18.76 11.60 5.44
CA MET A 121 17.91 10.95 6.45
C MET A 121 16.54 11.63 6.58
N GLU A 122 16.49 12.95 6.56
CA GLU A 122 15.23 13.69 6.66
C GLU A 122 14.32 13.42 5.45
N LYS A 123 14.88 13.21 4.26
CA LYS A 123 14.12 12.82 3.06
C LYS A 123 13.67 11.36 3.08
N ILE A 124 14.47 10.44 3.63
CA ILE A 124 14.12 9.01 3.76
C ILE A 124 13.08 8.80 4.86
N ASN A 125 13.17 9.52 5.98
CA ASN A 125 12.13 9.53 7.01
C ASN A 125 10.81 10.13 6.51
N TRP A 126 10.89 10.97 5.47
CA TRP A 126 9.73 11.53 4.77
C TRP A 126 9.21 10.61 3.65
N ALA A 127 9.88 9.48 3.37
CA ALA A 127 9.44 8.52 2.36
C ALA A 127 8.46 7.51 3.00
N LEU A 128 7.19 7.87 2.93
CA LEU A 128 6.01 7.35 3.63
C LEU A 128 5.30 6.23 2.85
N LEU A 129 4.83 5.21 3.57
CA LEU A 129 3.85 4.24 3.06
C LEU A 129 2.74 4.97 2.28
N THR A 130 2.65 4.70 0.98
CA THR A 130 1.79 5.42 0.06
C THR A 130 0.97 4.39 -0.71
N VAL A 131 -0.37 4.50 -0.69
CA VAL A 131 -1.27 3.52 -1.33
C VAL A 131 -1.41 3.83 -2.82
N PHE A 132 -1.13 2.89 -3.73
CA PHE A 132 -1.28 3.07 -5.18
C PHE A 132 -2.34 2.12 -5.81
N THR A 133 -2.98 2.52 -6.91
CA THR A 133 -3.97 1.84 -7.78
C THR A 133 -3.55 2.05 -9.23
N GLN A 134 -3.77 1.11 -10.14
CA GLN A 134 -3.44 1.34 -11.56
C GLN A 134 -4.42 2.34 -12.22
N ASP A 135 -3.92 3.19 -13.13
CA ASP A 135 -4.72 4.03 -14.05
C ASP A 135 -5.11 3.26 -15.33
#